data_AF-A0A3D9SST4-F1
#
_entry.id   AF-A0A3D9SST4-F1
#
_cell.length_a   1.000
_cell.length_b   1.000
_cell.length_c   1.000
_cell.angle_alpha   90.00
_cell.angle_beta   90.00
_cell.angle_gamma   90.00
#
_symmetry.space_group_name_H-M   'P 1'
#
loop_
_entity.id
_entity.type
_entity.pdbx_description
1 polymer ?
#
loop_
_entity_poly.entity_id
_entity_poly.type
_entity_poly.pdbx_seq_one_letter_code
_entity_poly.pdbx_strand_id
1 'polypeptide(L)'
;MTPGSLILLHPPRATAGDWGDVPELLRAYGLDVIAPDIREGGGMRYVARASLVIAAAGPAVPLVLVGHGAAGPLLPAVAAAQRAAHRPVGGYVFVDADLPVHRRPADDHAHGHGPANVNGQEDDAPVPADWPEAPCGYLGTAEEHGPPVRQARLRGWQVRTGAGAEGATVARALRDLVAAL
;
A
#
# COMPACT_ATOMS: atom_id res chain seq x y z
N MET A 1 13.18 6.59 -9.21
CA MET A 1 14.17 6.33 -8.14
C MET A 1 14.69 4.91 -8.24
N THR A 2 15.76 4.56 -7.51
CA THR A 2 16.17 3.16 -7.31
C THR A 2 15.77 2.72 -5.89
N PRO A 3 14.82 1.80 -5.75
CA PRO A 3 14.41 1.31 -4.43
C PRO A 3 15.48 0.36 -3.84
N GLY A 4 15.51 0.26 -2.51
CA GLY A 4 16.20 -0.83 -1.82
C GLY A 4 15.41 -2.12 -1.99
N SER A 5 14.29 -2.23 -1.27
CA SER A 5 13.30 -3.31 -1.44
C SER A 5 11.90 -2.76 -1.75
N LEU A 6 11.16 -3.46 -2.61
CA LEU A 6 9.73 -3.27 -2.82
C LEU A 6 8.95 -4.20 -1.89
N ILE A 7 8.01 -3.64 -1.14
CA ILE A 7 7.11 -4.40 -0.26
C ILE A 7 5.73 -4.44 -0.89
N LEU A 8 5.25 -5.62 -1.28
CA LEU A 8 3.94 -5.83 -1.91
C LEU A 8 2.89 -6.30 -0.89
N LEU A 9 2.05 -5.39 -0.42
CA LEU A 9 1.00 -5.65 0.56
C LEU A 9 -0.32 -5.99 -0.13
N HIS A 10 -0.78 -7.23 0.04
CA HIS A 10 -2.08 -7.69 -0.42
C HIS A 10 -3.22 -7.15 0.47
N PRO A 11 -4.48 -7.08 -0.01
CA PRO A 11 -5.61 -6.64 0.81
C PRO A 11 -5.74 -7.47 2.10
N PRO A 12 -6.26 -6.90 3.21
CA PRO A 12 -6.60 -7.70 4.39
C PRO A 12 -7.56 -8.85 4.03
N ARG A 13 -7.45 -9.98 4.77
CA ARG A 13 -8.23 -11.22 4.55
C ARG A 13 -7.97 -11.94 3.21
N ALA A 14 -7.16 -11.37 2.32
CA ALA A 14 -6.55 -12.04 1.19
C ALA A 14 -5.21 -12.69 1.60
N THR A 15 -4.45 -13.18 0.62
CA THR A 15 -3.11 -13.74 0.84
C THR A 15 -2.11 -13.14 -0.14
N ALA A 16 -0.82 -13.38 0.08
CA ALA A 16 0.21 -13.00 -0.88
C ALA A 16 -0.02 -13.60 -2.29
N GLY A 17 -0.78 -14.69 -2.41
CA GLY A 17 -1.14 -15.31 -3.69
C GLY A 17 -2.00 -14.43 -4.61
N ASP A 18 -2.65 -13.40 -4.09
CA ASP A 18 -3.43 -12.44 -4.89
C ASP A 18 -2.56 -11.63 -5.85
N TRP A 19 -1.25 -11.56 -5.59
CA TRP A 19 -0.29 -10.96 -6.52
C TRP A 19 0.04 -11.84 -7.73
N GLY A 20 -0.35 -13.12 -7.72
CA GLY A 20 0.03 -14.08 -8.76
C GLY A 20 1.54 -14.09 -8.99
N ASP A 21 1.96 -14.03 -10.25
CA ASP A 21 3.38 -14.05 -10.66
C ASP A 21 4.06 -12.68 -10.61
N VAL A 22 3.36 -11.60 -10.20
CA VAL A 22 3.92 -10.23 -10.17
C VAL A 22 5.21 -10.14 -9.34
N PRO A 23 5.33 -10.73 -8.14
CA PRO A 23 6.56 -10.66 -7.36
C PRO A 23 7.75 -11.31 -8.08
N GLU A 24 7.55 -12.47 -8.71
CA GLU A 24 8.56 -13.22 -9.45
C GLU A 24 9.00 -12.45 -10.70
N LEU A 25 8.06 -11.84 -11.41
CA LEU A 25 8.32 -11.03 -12.60
C LEU A 25 9.11 -9.75 -12.26
N LEU A 26 8.81 -9.09 -11.14
CA LEU A 26 9.58 -7.94 -10.67
C LEU A 26 11.00 -8.34 -10.25
N ARG A 27 11.17 -9.51 -9.61
CA ARG A 27 12.50 -10.06 -9.31
C ARG A 27 13.28 -10.40 -10.58
N ALA A 28 12.61 -10.89 -11.63
CA ALA A 28 13.23 -11.09 -12.93
C ALA A 28 13.68 -9.78 -13.61
N TYR A 29 13.07 -8.63 -13.24
CA TYR A 29 13.57 -7.30 -13.59
C TYR A 29 14.73 -6.79 -12.72
N GLY A 30 15.22 -7.61 -11.78
CA GLY A 30 16.34 -7.29 -10.90
C GLY A 30 15.96 -6.47 -9.66
N LEU A 31 14.67 -6.36 -9.34
CA LEU A 31 14.22 -5.69 -8.12
C LEU A 31 14.24 -6.65 -6.93
N ASP A 32 14.62 -6.15 -5.75
CA ASP A 32 14.43 -6.88 -4.50
C ASP A 32 12.97 -6.72 -4.04
N VAL A 33 12.25 -7.84 -3.92
CA VAL A 33 10.79 -7.84 -3.71
C VAL A 33 10.42 -8.76 -2.55
N ILE A 34 9.68 -8.21 -1.61
CA ILE A 34 9.12 -8.93 -0.46
C ILE A 34 7.59 -8.80 -0.54
N ALA A 35 6.90 -9.93 -0.68
CA ALA A 35 5.44 -10.01 -0.68
C ALA A 35 5.02 -10.79 0.58
N PRO A 36 4.85 -10.11 1.73
CA PRO A 36 4.54 -10.80 2.97
C PRO A 36 3.11 -11.33 2.98
N ASP A 37 2.92 -12.55 3.49
CA ASP A 37 1.60 -13.14 3.69
C ASP A 37 1.05 -12.75 5.08
N ILE A 38 0.06 -11.85 5.10
CA ILE A 38 -0.52 -11.24 6.29
C ILE A 38 -1.91 -11.80 6.54
N ARG A 39 -2.00 -12.78 7.45
CA ARG A 39 -3.24 -13.50 7.76
C ARG A 39 -4.18 -12.77 8.72
N GLU A 40 -3.90 -11.51 9.02
CA GLU A 40 -4.74 -10.68 9.89
C GLU A 40 -5.87 -10.02 9.08
N GLY A 41 -6.98 -9.69 9.75
CA GLY A 41 -7.96 -8.75 9.21
C GLY A 41 -7.38 -7.33 9.12
N GLY A 42 -8.17 -6.35 8.67
CA GLY A 42 -7.71 -4.98 8.47
C GLY A 42 -7.23 -4.23 9.73
N GLY A 43 -6.83 -2.98 9.52
CA GLY A 43 -6.50 -2.07 10.61
C GLY A 43 -5.16 -2.28 11.31
N MET A 44 -5.08 -1.90 12.59
CA MET A 44 -3.81 -1.91 13.33
C MET A 44 -3.20 -3.30 13.53
N ARG A 45 -4.00 -4.38 13.51
CA ARG A 45 -3.49 -5.75 13.56
C ARG A 45 -2.75 -6.11 12.26
N TYR A 46 -3.32 -5.76 11.11
CA TYR A 46 -2.64 -5.86 9.83
C TYR A 46 -1.33 -5.09 9.84
N VAL A 47 -1.38 -3.81 10.25
CA VAL A 47 -0.19 -2.92 10.28
C VAL A 47 0.91 -3.50 11.16
N ALA A 48 0.58 -3.97 12.36
CA ALA A 48 1.53 -4.57 13.28
C ALA A 48 2.15 -5.85 12.68
N ARG A 49 1.32 -6.75 12.14
CA ARG A 49 1.80 -8.01 11.55
C ARG A 49 2.66 -7.76 10.32
N ALA A 50 2.22 -6.89 9.42
CA ALA A 50 2.99 -6.47 8.25
C ALA A 50 4.35 -5.92 8.67
N SER A 51 4.37 -5.05 9.68
CA SER A 51 5.62 -4.44 10.15
C SER A 51 6.61 -5.44 10.73
N LEU A 52 6.13 -6.45 11.46
CA LEU A 52 6.96 -7.53 12.00
C LEU A 52 7.51 -8.43 10.90
N VAL A 53 6.69 -8.82 9.93
CA VAL A 53 7.12 -9.68 8.82
C VAL A 53 8.13 -8.95 7.94
N ILE A 54 7.91 -7.67 7.65
CA ILE A 54 8.88 -6.82 6.93
C ILE A 54 10.20 -6.77 7.71
N ALA A 55 10.16 -6.52 9.02
CA ALA A 55 11.38 -6.47 9.82
C ALA A 55 12.15 -7.80 9.80
N ALA A 56 11.45 -8.93 9.91
CA ALA A 56 12.05 -10.26 9.88
C ALA A 56 12.67 -10.61 8.51
N ALA A 57 12.13 -10.08 7.42
CA ALA A 57 12.68 -10.27 6.08
C ALA A 57 13.98 -9.50 5.82
N GLY A 58 14.31 -8.50 6.66
CA GLY A 58 15.56 -7.74 6.56
C GLY A 58 15.72 -6.94 5.26
N PRO A 59 14.77 -6.06 4.88
CA PRO A 59 14.79 -5.37 3.60
C PRO A 59 15.94 -4.35 3.49
N ALA A 60 16.39 -4.12 2.26
CA ALA A 60 17.25 -3.01 1.90
C ALA A 60 16.46 -1.69 1.85
N VAL A 61 17.09 -0.62 2.31
CA VAL A 61 16.50 0.73 2.34
C VAL A 61 16.99 1.58 1.14
N PRO A 62 16.21 2.55 0.65
CA PRO A 62 14.87 2.94 1.11
C PRO A 62 13.78 1.98 0.62
N LEU A 63 12.73 1.80 1.43
CA LEU A 63 11.59 0.94 1.12
C LEU A 63 10.64 1.63 0.13
N VAL A 64 10.10 0.87 -0.82
CA VAL A 64 8.92 1.29 -1.58
C VAL A 64 7.74 0.41 -1.17
N LEU A 65 6.71 1.04 -0.61
CA LEU A 65 5.52 0.32 -0.13
C LEU A 65 4.45 0.32 -1.22
N VAL A 66 4.01 -0.86 -1.61
CA VAL A 66 2.98 -1.07 -2.61
C VAL A 66 1.76 -1.69 -1.95
N GLY A 67 0.60 -1.06 -2.05
CA GLY A 67 -0.65 -1.55 -1.46
C GLY A 67 -1.69 -1.82 -2.54
N HIS A 68 -2.24 -3.04 -2.55
CA HIS A 68 -3.35 -3.42 -3.41
C HIS A 68 -4.70 -3.29 -2.70
N GLY A 69 -5.71 -2.73 -3.37
CA GLY A 69 -7.08 -2.65 -2.86
C GLY A 69 -7.17 -2.01 -1.47
N ALA A 70 -7.77 -2.73 -0.52
CA ALA A 70 -7.94 -2.30 0.86
C ALA A 70 -6.62 -2.20 1.69
N ALA A 71 -5.48 -2.62 1.15
CA ALA A 71 -4.18 -2.37 1.77
C ALA A 71 -3.69 -0.92 1.58
N GLY A 72 -4.22 -0.19 0.59
CA GLY A 72 -3.84 1.20 0.30
C GLY A 72 -3.94 2.13 1.51
N PRO A 73 -5.11 2.22 2.17
CA PRO A 73 -5.29 3.08 3.34
C PRO A 73 -4.35 2.75 4.52
N LEU A 74 -3.79 1.53 4.56
CA LEU A 74 -2.90 1.06 5.63
C LEU A 74 -1.43 1.42 5.41
N LEU A 75 -1.03 1.79 4.18
CA LEU A 75 0.36 2.12 3.83
C LEU A 75 0.99 3.20 4.73
N PRO A 76 0.30 4.31 5.07
CA PRO A 76 0.89 5.36 5.91
C PRO A 76 1.25 4.86 7.32
N ALA A 77 0.39 4.01 7.91
CA ALA A 77 0.64 3.45 9.22
C ALA A 77 1.78 2.42 9.21
N VAL A 78 1.87 1.59 8.15
CA VAL A 78 3.01 0.70 7.95
C VAL A 78 4.30 1.51 7.77
N ALA A 79 4.28 2.58 6.97
CA ALA A 79 5.44 3.44 6.78
C ALA A 79 5.91 4.12 8.07
N ALA A 80 4.99 4.64 8.88
CA ALA A 80 5.32 5.21 10.18
C ALA A 80 6.05 4.18 11.07
N ALA A 81 5.57 2.94 11.11
CA ALA A 81 6.23 1.86 11.84
C ALA A 81 7.62 1.50 11.27
N GLN A 82 7.79 1.50 9.94
CA GLN A 82 9.10 1.26 9.32
C GLN A 82 10.09 2.39 9.62
N ARG A 83 9.65 3.65 9.55
CA ARG A 83 10.48 4.81 9.87
C ARG A 83 10.90 4.85 11.33
N ALA A 84 9.98 4.53 12.25
CA ALA A 84 10.29 4.39 13.67
C ALA A 84 11.36 3.32 13.95
N ALA A 85 11.49 2.34 13.06
CA ALA A 85 12.52 1.30 13.09
C ALA A 85 13.71 1.60 12.16
N HIS A 86 13.95 2.88 11.85
CA HIS A 86 15.06 3.38 11.04
C HIS A 86 15.13 2.84 9.60
N ARG A 87 13.99 2.44 9.03
CA ARG A 87 13.88 2.05 7.61
C ARG A 87 13.14 3.15 6.84
N PRO A 88 13.85 4.08 6.19
CA PRO A 88 13.23 5.16 5.45
C PRO A 88 12.36 4.61 4.30
N VAL A 89 11.20 5.23 4.10
CA VAL A 89 10.31 4.95 2.97
C VAL A 89 10.62 5.94 1.87
N GLY A 90 11.03 5.42 0.72
CA GLY A 90 11.38 6.20 -0.47
C GLY A 90 10.17 6.53 -1.35
N GLY A 91 9.09 5.75 -1.28
CA GLY A 91 7.88 6.04 -2.02
C GLY A 91 6.73 5.07 -1.77
N TYR A 92 5.57 5.44 -2.29
CA TYR A 92 4.31 4.69 -2.18
C TYR A 92 3.73 4.39 -3.55
N VAL A 93 3.23 3.17 -3.75
CA VAL A 93 2.43 2.84 -4.94
C VAL A 93 1.10 2.22 -4.54
N PHE A 94 0.01 2.80 -5.03
CA PHE A 94 -1.36 2.33 -4.83
C PHE A 94 -1.81 1.57 -6.08
N VAL A 95 -2.08 0.28 -5.97
CA VAL A 95 -2.53 -0.57 -7.08
C VAL A 95 -4.01 -0.85 -6.88
N ASP A 96 -4.87 -0.34 -7.76
CA ASP A 96 -6.34 -0.46 -7.65
C ASP A 96 -6.88 -0.23 -6.22
N ALA A 97 -6.21 0.66 -5.49
CA ALA A 97 -6.37 0.79 -4.06
C ALA A 97 -7.17 2.04 -3.70
N ASP A 98 -7.83 1.98 -2.55
CA ASP A 98 -8.35 3.17 -1.90
C ASP A 98 -7.20 4.02 -1.36
N LEU A 99 -7.42 5.33 -1.34
CA LEU A 99 -6.40 6.27 -0.92
C LEU A 99 -6.60 6.66 0.55
N PRO A 100 -5.51 6.83 1.33
CA PRO A 100 -5.60 7.29 2.70
C PRO A 100 -6.36 8.62 2.79
N VAL A 101 -7.29 8.69 3.73
CA VAL A 101 -8.05 9.89 4.04
C VAL A 101 -7.65 10.38 5.44
N HIS A 102 -7.27 11.65 5.54
CA HIS A 102 -7.11 12.31 6.83
C HIS A 102 -8.49 12.51 7.43
N ARG A 103 -8.91 11.66 8.37
CA ARG A 103 -10.16 11.84 9.11
C ARG A 103 -10.02 13.03 10.05
N ARG A 104 -11.07 13.85 10.16
CA ARG A 104 -11.07 14.98 11.08
C ARG A 104 -11.42 14.47 12.47
N PRO A 105 -10.79 14.96 13.56
CA PRO A 105 -11.11 14.50 14.92
C PRO A 105 -12.59 14.63 15.31
N ALA A 106 -13.34 15.51 14.65
CA ALA A 106 -14.79 15.67 14.88
C ALA A 106 -15.62 14.49 14.34
N ASP A 107 -15.10 13.69 13.40
CA ASP A 107 -15.76 12.51 12.87
C ASP A 107 -15.82 11.38 13.91
N ASP A 108 -14.89 11.38 14.88
CA ASP A 108 -14.85 10.39 15.97
C ASP A 108 -15.97 10.61 17.01
N HIS A 109 -16.60 11.79 17.06
CA HIS A 109 -17.72 12.08 17.99
C HIS A 109 -19.07 11.53 17.50
N ALA A 110 -19.14 11.04 16.26
CA ALA A 110 -20.32 10.34 15.73
C ALA A 110 -20.30 8.82 15.95
N HIS A 111 -19.20 8.27 16.48
CA HIS A 111 -19.08 6.87 16.88
C HIS A 111 -18.91 6.78 18.39
N GLY A 112 -19.96 7.22 19.10
CA GLY A 112 -20.13 6.93 20.51
C GLY A 112 -20.04 5.42 20.76
N HIS A 113 -19.51 5.07 21.94
CA HIS A 113 -19.49 3.74 22.54
C HIS A 113 -20.79 2.93 22.31
N GLY A 114 -20.93 2.34 21.13
CA GLY A 114 -21.86 1.26 20.85
C GLY A 114 -21.19 -0.07 21.17
N PRO A 115 -21.95 -1.14 21.45
CA PRO A 115 -21.36 -2.46 21.66
C PRO A 115 -20.51 -2.82 20.44
N ALA A 116 -19.37 -3.47 20.67
CA ALA A 116 -18.43 -3.92 19.65
C ALA A 116 -19.16 -4.29 18.35
N ASN A 117 -18.86 -3.53 17.31
CA ASN A 117 -19.59 -3.47 16.05
C ASN A 117 -19.77 -4.90 15.51
N VAL A 118 -20.98 -5.43 15.59
CA VAL A 118 -21.30 -6.83 15.23
C VAL A 118 -21.16 -7.09 13.71
N ASN A 119 -20.79 -6.07 12.93
CA ASN A 119 -20.74 -6.09 11.46
C ASN A 119 -19.32 -5.99 10.86
N GLY A 120 -18.24 -6.14 11.64
CA GLY A 120 -16.90 -6.34 11.08
C GLY A 120 -16.35 -5.19 10.23
N GLN A 121 -16.80 -3.95 10.49
CA GLN A 121 -16.18 -2.73 9.96
C GLN A 121 -14.75 -2.69 10.48
N GLU A 122 -13.79 -2.76 9.56
CA GLU A 122 -12.37 -2.85 9.87
C GLU A 122 -11.92 -1.53 10.54
N ASP A 123 -11.23 -1.61 11.68
CA ASP A 123 -10.68 -0.44 12.35
C ASP A 123 -9.67 0.24 11.40
N ASP A 124 -10.05 1.33 10.74
CA ASP A 124 -9.13 2.05 9.86
C ASP A 124 -7.87 2.48 10.64
N ALA A 125 -6.70 2.21 10.08
CA ALA A 125 -5.45 2.64 10.69
C ALA A 125 -5.32 4.17 10.61
N PRO A 126 -4.83 4.84 11.68
CA PRO A 126 -4.64 6.28 11.66
C PRO A 126 -3.61 6.68 10.61
N VAL A 127 -3.92 7.70 9.82
CA VAL A 127 -2.98 8.31 8.87
C VAL A 127 -2.09 9.30 9.65
N PRO A 128 -0.76 9.15 9.63
CA PRO A 128 0.16 10.10 10.26
C PRO A 128 -0.01 11.51 9.68
N ALA A 129 0.10 12.53 10.53
CA ALA A 129 -0.11 13.93 10.13
C ALA A 129 0.92 14.46 9.11
N ASP A 130 2.12 13.86 9.08
CA ASP A 130 3.22 14.16 8.16
C ASP A 130 3.07 13.46 6.80
N TRP A 131 2.03 12.64 6.60
CA TRP A 131 1.84 11.91 5.35
C TRP A 131 1.18 12.76 4.25
N PRO A 132 1.65 12.67 2.98
CA PRO A 132 2.77 11.85 2.51
C PRO A 132 4.13 12.55 2.70
N GLU A 133 5.09 11.81 3.26
CA GLU A 133 6.48 12.22 3.46
C GLU A 133 7.41 11.80 2.30
N ALA A 134 6.89 11.02 1.34
CA ALA A 134 7.62 10.50 0.18
C ALA A 134 6.72 10.50 -1.08
N PRO A 135 7.30 10.48 -2.31
CA PRO A 135 6.53 10.43 -3.56
C PRO A 135 5.50 9.30 -3.62
N CYS A 136 4.33 9.61 -4.18
CA CYS A 136 3.25 8.63 -4.36
C CYS A 136 2.95 8.41 -5.85
N GLY A 137 2.65 7.17 -6.20
CA GLY A 137 2.16 6.74 -7.50
C GLY A 137 0.87 5.94 -7.39
N TYR A 138 0.07 5.95 -8.46
CA TYR A 138 -1.14 5.16 -8.59
C TYR A 138 -1.07 4.33 -9.88
N LEU A 139 -1.40 3.04 -9.76
CA LEU A 139 -1.55 2.11 -10.87
C LEU A 139 -2.99 1.57 -10.87
N GLY A 140 -3.75 1.90 -11.91
CA GLY A 140 -5.05 1.29 -12.18
C GLY A 140 -4.93 0.20 -13.26
N THR A 141 -5.45 -1.00 -13.00
CA THR A 141 -5.48 -2.08 -14.01
C THR A 141 -6.62 -1.90 -14.99
N ALA A 142 -7.75 -1.34 -14.56
CA ALA A 142 -8.88 -0.97 -15.42
C ALA A 142 -8.60 0.30 -16.25
N GLU A 143 -9.23 0.39 -17.42
CA GLU A 143 -9.24 1.63 -18.23
C GLU A 143 -10.18 2.70 -17.65
N GLU A 144 -11.25 2.28 -16.97
CA GLU A 144 -12.21 3.21 -16.37
C GLU A 144 -11.63 3.89 -15.14
N HIS A 145 -11.72 5.22 -15.13
CA HIS A 145 -11.12 6.05 -14.08
C HIS A 145 -12.08 6.18 -12.89
N GLY A 146 -11.88 5.35 -11.86
CA GLY A 146 -12.63 5.43 -10.60
C GLY A 146 -12.29 6.66 -9.75
N PRO A 147 -13.03 6.91 -8.65
CA PRO A 147 -12.73 7.98 -7.70
C PRO A 147 -11.28 8.02 -7.20
N PRO A 148 -10.62 6.88 -6.86
CA PRO A 148 -9.21 6.90 -6.42
C PRO A 148 -8.25 7.47 -7.46
N VAL A 149 -8.42 7.12 -8.73
CA VAL A 149 -7.58 7.65 -9.83
C VAL A 149 -7.72 9.17 -9.95
N ARG A 150 -8.95 9.69 -9.87
CA ARG A 150 -9.20 11.14 -9.89
C ARG A 150 -8.53 11.83 -8.70
N GLN A 151 -8.66 11.26 -7.51
CA GLN A 151 -8.04 11.80 -6.30
C GLN A 151 -6.50 11.79 -6.39
N ALA A 152 -5.89 10.71 -6.90
CA ALA A 152 -4.44 10.65 -7.11
C ALA A 152 -3.94 11.76 -8.05
N ARG A 153 -4.67 12.00 -9.15
CA ARG A 153 -4.36 13.10 -10.08
C ARG A 153 -4.51 14.47 -9.44
N LEU A 154 -5.57 14.69 -8.64
CA LEU A 154 -5.76 15.94 -7.90
C LEU A 154 -4.66 16.21 -6.87
N ARG A 155 -4.07 15.14 -6.31
CA ARG A 155 -2.89 15.21 -5.43
C ARG A 155 -1.57 15.38 -6.18
N GLY A 156 -1.59 15.43 -7.53
CA GLY A 156 -0.39 15.59 -8.36
C GLY A 156 0.51 14.35 -8.43
N TRP A 157 -0.02 13.17 -8.12
CA TRP A 157 0.74 11.92 -8.10
C TRP A 157 1.01 11.38 -9.51
N GLN A 158 2.03 10.53 -9.65
CA GLN A 158 2.27 9.78 -10.88
C GLN A 158 1.16 8.74 -11.07
N VAL A 159 0.38 8.83 -12.14
CA VAL A 159 -0.77 7.93 -12.37
C VAL A 159 -0.62 7.18 -13.69
N ARG A 160 -0.75 5.86 -13.64
CA ARG A 160 -0.85 4.97 -14.80
C ARG A 160 -2.16 4.19 -14.72
N THR A 161 -2.89 4.09 -15.83
CA THR A 161 -4.16 3.34 -15.93
C THR A 161 -4.14 2.45 -17.17
N GLY A 162 -5.06 1.49 -17.27
CA GLY A 162 -5.17 0.61 -18.43
C GLY A 162 -4.01 -0.39 -18.55
N ALA A 163 -3.38 -0.76 -17.44
CA ALA A 163 -2.34 -1.79 -17.46
C ALA A 163 -2.90 -3.19 -17.76
N GLY A 164 -4.21 -3.39 -17.63
CA GLY A 164 -4.82 -4.73 -17.71
C GLY A 164 -4.51 -5.57 -16.46
N ALA A 165 -5.17 -6.72 -16.36
CA ALA A 165 -5.09 -7.60 -15.19
C ALA A 165 -3.97 -8.66 -15.29
N GLU A 166 -3.26 -8.72 -16.41
CA GLU A 166 -2.19 -9.71 -16.61
C GLU A 166 -0.95 -9.35 -15.78
N GLY A 167 -0.42 -10.33 -15.03
CA GLY A 167 0.73 -10.13 -14.13
C GLY A 167 1.96 -9.52 -14.82
N ALA A 168 2.26 -9.89 -16.07
CA ALA A 168 3.36 -9.32 -16.84
C ALA A 168 3.21 -7.82 -17.11
N THR A 169 1.98 -7.37 -17.39
CA THR A 169 1.73 -5.95 -17.67
C THR A 169 1.65 -5.14 -16.38
N VAL A 170 1.09 -5.71 -15.31
CA VAL A 170 1.13 -5.11 -13.97
C VAL A 170 2.57 -4.95 -13.47
N ALA A 171 3.39 -6.01 -13.55
CA ALA A 171 4.79 -5.96 -13.11
C ALA A 171 5.61 -4.92 -13.89
N ARG A 172 5.43 -4.84 -15.21
CA ARG A 172 6.10 -3.83 -16.05
C ARG A 172 5.65 -2.41 -15.68
N ALA A 173 4.35 -2.20 -15.55
CA ALA A 173 3.80 -0.89 -15.21
C ALA A 173 4.23 -0.43 -13.80
N LEU A 174 4.28 -1.36 -12.84
CA LEU A 174 4.76 -1.10 -11.48
C LEU A 174 6.24 -0.74 -11.47
N ARG A 175 7.10 -1.50 -12.18
CA ARG A 175 8.53 -1.17 -12.33
C ARG A 175 8.71 0.24 -12.90
N ASP A 176 8.02 0.57 -13.98
CA ASP A 176 8.13 1.87 -14.63
C ASP A 176 7.63 3.01 -13.74
N LEU A 177 6.58 2.76 -12.96
CA LEU A 177 6.05 3.72 -12.00
C LEU A 177 7.05 3.97 -10.87
N VAL A 178 7.62 2.91 -10.28
CA VAL A 178 8.66 3.03 -9.23
C VAL A 178 9.91 3.74 -9.75
N ALA A 179 10.31 3.50 -11.01
CA ALA A 179 11.40 4.23 -11.62
C ALA A 179 11.12 5.73 -11.80
N ALA A 180 9.85 6.12 -11.94
CA ALA A 180 9.40 7.51 -12.14
C ALA A 180 9.12 8.29 -10.84
N LEU A 181 9.01 7.60 -9.69
CA LEU A 181 8.96 8.23 -8.37
C LEU A 181 10.32 8.83 -7.99
#